data_AF-A0A3S4ZY55-F1
#
_entry.id   AF-A0A3S4ZY55-F1
#
_cell.length_a   1.000
_cell.length_b   1.000
_cell.length_c   1.000
_cell.angle_alpha   90.00
_cell.angle_beta   90.00
_cell.angle_gamma   90.00
#
_symmetry.space_group_name_H-M   'P 1'
#
loop_
_entity.id
_entity.type
_entity.pdbx_description
1 polymer ?
#
loop_
_entity_poly.entity_id
_entity_poly.type
_entity_poly.pdbx_seq_one_letter_code
_entity_poly.pdbx_strand_id
1 'polypeptide(L)'
;MQLDRLGRPEDAVRVVRETGSVEAAKIVAHYFTRIGDHASAIQFLVLSRCPEAAFRLAQKHRKMELYAEALGKLTYFSKQI
;
A
#
# COMPACT_ATOMS: atom_id res chain seq x y z
N MET A 1 5.88 5.19 23.63
CA MET A 1 5.08 5.44 22.41
C MET A 1 4.96 4.12 21.63
N GLN A 2 4.05 3.23 22.08
CA GLN A 2 3.89 1.87 21.59
C GLN A 2 2.81 1.84 20.50
N LEU A 3 3.21 1.87 19.23
CA LEU A 3 2.37 1.49 18.09
C LEU A 3 2.27 -0.03 17.99
N ASP A 4 2.02 -0.71 19.12
CA ASP A 4 2.14 -2.16 19.23
C ASP A 4 0.82 -2.92 18.93
N ARG A 5 -0.24 -2.21 18.53
CA ARG A 5 -1.57 -2.83 18.37
C ARG A 5 -2.34 -2.44 17.11
N LEU A 6 -1.67 -2.31 15.98
CA LEU A 6 -2.29 -2.66 14.70
C LEU A 6 -1.89 -4.10 14.36
N GLY A 7 -2.33 -5.03 15.21
CA GLY A 7 -2.11 -6.47 15.05
C GLY A 7 -3.19 -7.16 14.21
N ARG A 8 -4.11 -6.39 13.61
CA ARG A 8 -5.21 -6.93 12.82
C ARG A 8 -5.25 -6.26 11.43
N PRO A 9 -5.13 -7.03 10.34
CA PRO A 9 -5.24 -6.49 8.98
C PRO A 9 -6.64 -5.88 8.73
N GLU A 10 -7.64 -6.38 9.45
CA GLU A 10 -9.04 -5.97 9.42
C GLU A 10 -9.21 -4.48 9.78
N ASP A 11 -8.53 -4.03 10.84
CA ASP A 11 -8.55 -2.64 11.28
C ASP A 11 -7.87 -1.71 10.29
N ALA A 12 -6.76 -2.15 9.70
CA ALA A 12 -6.02 -1.34 8.73
C ALA A 12 -6.86 -1.10 7.45
N VAL A 13 -7.56 -2.14 6.95
CA VAL A 13 -8.47 -2.03 5.81
C VAL A 13 -9.68 -1.15 6.14
N ARG A 14 -10.25 -1.30 7.34
CA ARG A 14 -11.37 -0.47 7.80
C ARG A 14 -11.01 1.01 7.83
N VAL A 15 -9.85 1.36 8.39
CA VAL A 15 -9.39 2.75 8.48
C VAL A 15 -9.18 3.36 7.09
N VAL A 16 -8.66 2.62 6.10
CA VAL A 16 -8.55 3.16 4.73
C VAL A 16 -9.91 3.41 4.09
N ARG A 17 -10.88 2.51 4.30
CA ARG A 17 -12.25 2.67 3.77
C ARG A 17 -13.01 3.80 4.46
N GLU A 18 -12.82 4.01 5.77
CA GLU A 18 -13.51 5.06 6.52
C GLU A 18 -12.87 6.44 6.34
N THR A 19 -11.54 6.51 6.25
CA THR A 19 -10.84 7.81 6.28
C THR A 19 -10.58 8.38 4.89
N GLY A 20 -10.53 7.55 3.84
CA GLY A 20 -10.20 7.98 2.46
C GLY A 20 -8.86 8.72 2.34
N SER A 21 -8.01 8.62 3.36
CA SER A 21 -6.89 9.53 3.59
C SER A 21 -5.55 8.83 3.41
N VAL A 22 -4.57 9.57 2.89
CA VAL A 22 -3.20 9.11 2.58
C VAL A 22 -2.50 8.50 3.80
N GLU A 23 -2.78 9.04 4.98
CA GLU A 23 -2.22 8.59 6.26
C GLU A 23 -2.68 7.18 6.61
N ALA A 24 -3.93 6.82 6.32
CA ALA A 24 -4.44 5.46 6.50
C ALA A 24 -3.72 4.46 5.60
N ALA A 25 -3.45 4.85 4.36
CA ALA A 25 -2.74 4.00 3.40
C ALA A 25 -1.30 3.70 3.84
N LYS A 26 -0.63 4.67 4.47
CA LYS A 26 0.71 4.47 5.06
C LYS A 26 0.68 3.43 6.17
N ILE A 27 -0.37 3.41 7.00
CA ILE A 27 -0.54 2.44 8.09
C ILE A 27 -0.70 1.01 7.53
N VAL A 28 -1.57 0.84 6.52
CA VAL A 28 -1.75 -0.45 5.84
C VAL A 28 -0.46 -0.93 5.19
N ALA A 29 0.23 -0.06 4.46
CA ALA A 29 1.50 -0.38 3.84
C ALA A 29 2.56 -0.78 4.88
N HIS A 30 2.58 -0.11 6.03
CA HIS A 30 3.49 -0.42 7.12
C HIS A 30 3.21 -1.81 7.72
N TYR A 31 1.93 -2.18 7.87
CA TYR A 31 1.52 -3.51 8.30
C TYR A 31 2.02 -4.60 7.34
N PHE A 32 1.77 -4.44 6.05
CA PHE A 32 2.24 -5.36 5.01
C PHE A 32 3.77 -5.49 5.00
N THR A 33 4.51 -4.39 5.21
CA THR A 33 5.97 -4.47 5.38
C THR A 33 6.41 -5.19 6.65
N ARG A 34 5.67 -5.10 7.77
CA ARG A 34 6.01 -5.81 9.02
C ARG A 34 5.84 -7.32 8.91
N ILE A 35 4.84 -7.79 8.16
CA ILE A 35 4.64 -9.23 7.93
C ILE A 35 5.52 -9.81 6.81
N GLY A 36 6.39 -8.98 6.20
CA GLY A 36 7.27 -9.38 5.09
C GLY A 36 6.61 -9.32 3.70
N ASP A 37 5.34 -8.93 3.62
CA ASP A 37 4.59 -8.85 2.37
C ASP A 37 4.74 -7.47 1.71
N HIS A 38 5.91 -7.24 1.13
CA HIS A 38 6.18 -5.99 0.43
C HIS A 38 5.39 -5.86 -0.87
N ALA A 39 4.91 -6.96 -1.47
CA ALA A 39 4.19 -6.93 -2.74
C ALA A 39 2.83 -6.25 -2.57
N SER A 40 2.07 -6.70 -1.56
CA SER A 40 0.79 -6.08 -1.20
C SER A 40 0.96 -4.64 -0.74
N ALA A 41 2.01 -4.32 0.02
CA ALA A 41 2.30 -2.94 0.43
C ALA A 41 2.48 -1.99 -0.77
N ILE A 42 3.28 -2.40 -1.77
CA ILE A 42 3.56 -1.60 -2.97
C ILE A 42 2.27 -1.40 -3.78
N GLN A 43 1.51 -2.46 -4.04
CA GLN A 43 0.23 -2.37 -4.75
C GLN A 43 -0.75 -1.43 -4.03
N PHE A 44 -0.86 -1.57 -2.71
CA PHE A 44 -1.77 -0.76 -1.91
C PHE A 44 -1.40 0.72 -1.91
N LEU A 45 -0.10 1.05 -1.83
CA LEU A 45 0.39 2.42 -1.91
C LEU A 45 0.12 3.06 -3.28
N VAL A 46 0.28 2.31 -4.37
CA VAL A 46 -0.06 2.78 -5.73
C VAL A 46 -1.56 3.06 -5.85
N LEU A 47 -2.41 2.13 -5.39
CA LEU A 47 -3.86 2.29 -5.38
C LEU A 47 -4.31 3.47 -4.51
N SER A 48 -3.62 3.73 -3.41
CA SER A 48 -3.90 4.83 -2.49
C SER A 48 -3.33 6.18 -2.95
N ARG A 49 -2.96 6.30 -4.24
CA ARG A 49 -2.37 7.51 -4.84
C ARG A 49 -1.08 7.99 -4.15
N CYS A 50 -0.31 7.07 -3.59
CA CYS A 50 0.98 7.32 -2.95
C CYS A 50 2.14 6.64 -3.71
N PRO A 51 2.39 7.01 -4.98
CA PRO A 51 3.40 6.36 -5.81
C PRO A 51 4.82 6.56 -5.25
N GLU A 52 5.10 7.67 -4.59
CA GLU A 52 6.43 8.00 -4.06
C GLU A 52 6.89 7.03 -2.96
N ALA A 53 5.99 6.69 -2.04
CA ALA A 53 6.25 5.71 -0.98
C ALA A 53 6.36 4.29 -1.56
N ALA A 54 5.49 3.95 -2.53
CA ALA A 54 5.53 2.67 -3.22
C ALA A 54 6.85 2.48 -3.97
N PHE A 55 7.31 3.52 -4.67
CA PHE A 55 8.56 3.52 -5.44
C PHE A 55 9.77 3.30 -4.53
N ARG A 56 9.86 4.04 -3.41
CA ARG A 56 10.96 3.85 -2.44
C ARG A 56 10.99 2.42 -1.88
N LEU A 57 9.82 1.87 -1.56
CA LEU A 57 9.72 0.50 -1.04
C LEU A 57 10.11 -0.54 -2.09
N ALA A 58 9.61 -0.39 -3.31
CA ALA A 58 9.95 -1.23 -4.46
C ALA A 58 11.44 -1.18 -4.79
N GLN A 59 12.04 0.02 -4.85
CA GLN A 59 13.46 0.21 -5.11
C GLN A 59 14.33 -0.43 -4.02
N LYS A 60 14.00 -0.23 -2.74
CA LYS A 60 14.75 -0.79 -1.61
C LYS A 60 14.76 -2.32 -1.63
N HIS A 61 13.65 -2.94 -1.99
CA HIS A 61 13.52 -4.41 -2.03
C HIS A 61 13.77 -5.00 -3.42
N ARG A 62 14.21 -4.20 -4.41
CA ARG A 62 14.32 -4.56 -5.84
C ARG A 62 13.03 -5.13 -6.46
N LYS A 63 11.87 -4.80 -5.89
CA LYS A 63 10.53 -5.21 -6.35
C LYS A 63 9.90 -4.19 -7.32
N MET A 64 10.71 -3.61 -8.22
CA MET A 64 10.27 -2.63 -9.21
C MET A 64 9.26 -3.21 -10.21
N GLU A 65 9.36 -4.51 -10.49
CA GLU A 65 8.38 -5.26 -11.30
C GLU A 65 6.96 -5.18 -10.73
N LEU A 66 6.82 -5.34 -9.40
CA LEU A 66 5.53 -5.28 -8.71
C LEU A 66 4.94 -3.87 -8.72
N TYR A 67 5.80 -2.85 -8.68
CA TYR A 67 5.37 -1.45 -8.80
C TYR A 67 4.85 -1.14 -10.21
N ALA A 68 5.56 -1.58 -11.25
CA ALA A 68 5.11 -1.44 -12.63
C ALA A 68 3.80 -2.21 -12.89
N GLU A 69 3.66 -3.42 -12.35
CA GLU A 69 2.42 -4.20 -12.44
C GLU A 69 1.26 -3.50 -11.72
N ALA A 70 1.50 -2.97 -10.52
CA ALA A 70 0.50 -2.21 -9.75
C ALA A 70 0.02 -0.96 -10.51
N LEU A 71 0.94 -0.22 -11.11
CA LEU A 71 0.63 0.95 -11.94
C LEU A 71 -0.17 0.55 -13.18
N GLY A 72 0.20 -0.56 -13.83
CA GLY A 72 -0.57 -1.12 -14.94
C GLY A 72 -2.02 -1.38 -14.51
N LYS A 73 -2.24 -2.08 -13.40
CA LYS A 73 -3.58 -2.37 -12.86
C LYS A 73 -4.39 -1.11 -12.55
N LEU A 74 -3.77 -0.07 -11.98
CA LEU A 74 -4.41 1.23 -11.74
C LEU A 74 -4.87 1.89 -13.05
N THR A 75 -4.05 1.83 -14.09
CA THR A 75 -4.33 2.46 -15.39
C THR A 75 -5.40 1.70 -16.18
N TYR A 76 -5.47 0.37 -16.04
CA TYR A 76 -6.54 -0.44 -16.63
C TYR A 76 -7.90 -0.19 -15.93
N PHE A 77 -7.91 -0.01 -14.60
CA PHE A 77 -9.13 0.29 -13.85
C PHE A 77 -9.74 1.67 -14.21
N SER A 78 -8.92 2.66 -14.56
CA SER A 78 -9.42 4.00 -14.93
C SER A 78 -9.97 4.08 -16.35
N LYS A 79 -9.77 3.05 -17.20
CA LYS A 79 -10.31 2.98 -18.57
C LYS A 79 -11.67 2.30 -18.66
N GLN A 80 -12.24 1.88 -17.53
CA GLN A 80 -13.51 1.14 -17.45
C GLN A 80 -14.66 1.97 -16.85
N ILE A 81 -14.47 3.27 -16.69
CA ILE A 81 -15.48 4.28 -16.33
C ILE A 81 -15.48 5.33 -17.44
#